data_AF-A0A841J4I8-F1
#
_entry.id   AF-A0A841J4I8-F1
#
_cell.length_a   1.000
_cell.length_b   1.000
_cell.length_c   1.000
_cell.angle_alpha   90.00
_cell.angle_beta   90.00
_cell.angle_gamma   90.00
#
_symmetry.space_group_name_H-M   'P 1'
#
loop_
_entity.id
_entity.type
_entity.pdbx_description
1 polymer ?
#
loop_
_entity_poly.entity_id
_entity_poly.type
_entity_poly.pdbx_seq_one_letter_code
_entity_poly.pdbx_strand_id
1 'polypeptide(L)'
;MSIAEVRPSNLANIKRLANQLKKNGRIQHREALNAAARRAGFQNFEHARRMTGVSPSRLLLTGYWEDRETFEIGRETLAISIPCAVLEMVSKAELRIVGGLSSMRIVAPDHMVIDSLGHSRDYIRDELCRAARAMQFMNATGLRPCRFDTAERVLSDLDEELPGKDHSSHWYDPKSGQFILIDEPYSRARVSSERADWSERNDWNLSATSWPGLYFPYRCAFFVASKNTKDFDFEALLSTINAMPASYTSEDWQGQSASNHNTFFSPLATSLQDKRRAKAKGTIVARASKKTLPYRRDMLGLARKPNGRMTLEEHRQAGRMIRAVLQSNFKPWSVNRRMDEIMRVLVDWLYADVAARELDTLTDPIELYYGEIVPNDPLFLRANSPEGVVSNLADLRFLLESAYPLCAPLRKMTARIETSLKIVQGQARASAL
;
A
#
# COMPACT_ATOMS: atom_id res chain seq x y z
N MET A 1 -38.09 -14.22 -23.53
CA MET A 1 -37.12 -15.34 -23.39
C MET A 1 -36.47 -15.27 -22.02
N SER A 2 -36.64 -16.33 -21.23
CA SER A 2 -36.06 -16.45 -19.89
C SER A 2 -34.54 -16.65 -19.99
N ILE A 3 -33.75 -15.82 -19.31
CA ILE A 3 -32.28 -15.91 -19.25
C ILE A 3 -31.79 -17.21 -18.55
N ALA A 4 -32.70 -18.04 -18.03
CA ALA A 4 -32.39 -19.29 -17.33
C ALA A 4 -31.65 -20.35 -18.18
N GLU A 5 -31.58 -20.19 -19.51
CA GLU A 5 -31.00 -21.17 -20.44
C GLU A 5 -29.66 -20.76 -21.07
N VAL A 6 -29.08 -19.62 -20.70
CA VAL A 6 -27.77 -19.20 -21.27
C VAL A 6 -26.64 -19.96 -20.60
N ARG A 7 -26.05 -20.93 -21.31
CA ARG A 7 -24.84 -21.67 -20.90
C ARG A 7 -23.62 -20.74 -20.90
N PRO A 8 -23.00 -20.43 -19.75
CA PRO A 8 -21.80 -19.59 -19.70
C PRO A 8 -20.59 -20.31 -20.32
N SER A 9 -20.00 -19.76 -21.37
CA SER A 9 -18.85 -20.36 -22.09
C SER A 9 -17.46 -19.95 -21.56
N ASN A 10 -17.37 -19.01 -20.61
CA ASN A 10 -16.11 -18.56 -20.03
C ASN A 10 -16.25 -18.13 -18.56
N LEU A 11 -15.13 -18.02 -17.85
CA LEU A 11 -15.08 -17.76 -16.41
C LEU A 11 -15.75 -16.43 -16.01
N ALA A 12 -15.67 -15.40 -16.86
CA ALA A 12 -16.30 -14.10 -16.65
C ALA A 12 -17.83 -14.21 -16.64
N ASN A 13 -18.39 -15.00 -17.57
CA ASN A 13 -19.83 -15.27 -17.63
C ASN A 13 -20.29 -16.10 -16.43
N ILE A 14 -19.48 -17.04 -15.93
CA ILE A 14 -19.76 -17.78 -14.70
C ILE A 14 -19.82 -16.84 -13.49
N LYS A 15 -18.86 -15.92 -13.35
CA LYS A 15 -18.86 -14.90 -12.28
C LYS A 15 -20.07 -13.96 -12.37
N ARG A 16 -20.46 -13.55 -13.58
CA ARG A 16 -21.64 -12.70 -13.81
C ARG A 16 -22.94 -13.41 -13.43
N LEU A 17 -23.07 -14.68 -13.81
CA LEU A 17 -24.20 -15.53 -13.42
C LEU A 17 -24.23 -15.76 -11.91
N ALA A 18 -23.08 -15.98 -11.27
CA ALA A 18 -22.99 -16.11 -9.81
C ALA A 18 -23.45 -14.84 -9.07
N ASN A 19 -23.13 -13.65 -9.58
CA ASN A 19 -23.62 -12.39 -9.01
C ASN A 19 -25.15 -12.24 -9.14
N GLN A 20 -25.73 -12.71 -10.25
CA GLN A 20 -27.19 -12.74 -10.41
C GLN A 20 -27.84 -13.77 -9.48
N LEU A 21 -27.24 -14.95 -9.34
CA LEU A 21 -27.72 -16.00 -8.43
C LEU A 21 -27.67 -15.56 -6.97
N LYS A 22 -26.60 -14.87 -6.56
CA LYS A 22 -26.49 -14.27 -5.22
C LYS A 22 -27.54 -13.17 -4.97
N LYS A 23 -27.95 -12.44 -6.03
CA LYS A 23 -28.97 -11.38 -5.92
C LYS A 23 -30.39 -11.96 -5.82
N ASN A 24 -30.64 -13.07 -6.51
CA ASN A 24 -31.97 -13.67 -6.61
C ASN A 24 -32.25 -14.76 -5.56
N GLY A 25 -31.22 -15.50 -5.14
CA GLY A 25 -31.26 -16.44 -4.03
C GLY A 25 -30.33 -15.92 -2.94
N ARG A 26 -30.76 -15.88 -1.68
CA ARG A 26 -29.95 -15.48 -0.52
C ARG A 26 -28.86 -16.52 -0.20
N ILE A 27 -28.08 -16.93 -1.19
CA ILE A 27 -27.01 -17.92 -1.09
C ILE A 27 -25.66 -17.22 -0.96
N GLN A 28 -24.69 -17.87 -0.32
CA GLN A 28 -23.36 -17.31 -0.17
C GLN A 28 -22.66 -17.21 -1.54
N HIS A 29 -21.74 -16.25 -1.69
CA HIS A 29 -21.09 -15.98 -2.98
C HIS A 29 -20.33 -17.20 -3.53
N ARG A 30 -19.69 -17.98 -2.66
CA ARG A 30 -18.97 -19.21 -3.03
C ARG A 30 -19.92 -20.30 -3.56
N GLU A 31 -21.08 -20.45 -2.94
CA GLU A 31 -22.13 -21.37 -3.39
C GLU A 31 -22.71 -20.92 -4.73
N ALA A 32 -22.92 -19.61 -4.91
CA ALA A 32 -23.37 -19.03 -6.16
C ALA A 32 -22.37 -19.26 -7.31
N LEU A 33 -21.06 -19.17 -7.05
CA LEU A 33 -20.01 -19.49 -8.00
C LEU A 33 -20.02 -20.97 -8.40
N ASN A 34 -20.14 -21.88 -7.42
CA ASN A 34 -20.22 -23.31 -7.68
C ASN A 34 -21.50 -23.71 -8.41
N ALA A 35 -22.63 -23.06 -8.11
CA ALA A 35 -23.89 -23.27 -8.83
C ALA A 35 -23.83 -22.74 -10.27
N ALA A 36 -23.24 -21.56 -10.48
CA ALA A 36 -23.02 -21.01 -11.81
C ALA A 36 -22.08 -21.89 -12.66
N ALA A 37 -21.01 -22.42 -12.05
CA ALA A 37 -20.08 -23.34 -12.71
C ALA A 37 -20.73 -24.67 -13.10
N ARG A 38 -21.58 -25.23 -12.23
CA ARG A 38 -22.39 -26.42 -12.54
C ARG A 38 -23.35 -26.19 -13.70
N ARG A 39 -23.98 -25.01 -13.76
CA ARG A 39 -24.81 -24.60 -14.91
C ARG A 39 -24.03 -24.44 -16.21
N ALA A 40 -22.73 -24.20 -16.12
CA ALA A 40 -21.81 -24.13 -17.25
C ALA A 40 -21.19 -25.50 -17.62
N GLY A 41 -21.62 -26.60 -16.99
CA GLY A 41 -21.13 -27.95 -17.28
C GLY A 41 -19.84 -28.34 -16.55
N PHE A 42 -19.41 -27.57 -15.55
CA PHE A 42 -18.25 -27.89 -14.73
C PHE A 42 -18.64 -28.44 -13.36
N GLN A 43 -17.81 -29.30 -12.76
CA GLN A 43 -18.12 -29.90 -11.44
C GLN A 43 -18.29 -28.84 -10.33
N ASN A 44 -17.45 -27.80 -10.35
CA ASN A 44 -17.48 -26.66 -9.44
C ASN A 44 -16.69 -25.49 -10.06
N PHE A 45 -16.61 -24.35 -9.37
CA PHE A 45 -15.91 -23.17 -9.91
C PHE A 45 -14.41 -23.41 -10.12
N GLU A 46 -13.77 -24.22 -9.29
CA GLU A 46 -12.36 -24.60 -9.44
C GLU A 46 -12.14 -25.51 -10.66
N HIS A 47 -13.06 -26.44 -10.91
CA HIS A 47 -13.07 -27.27 -12.12
C HIS A 47 -13.29 -26.41 -13.37
N ALA A 48 -14.19 -25.43 -13.32
CA ALA A 48 -14.34 -24.44 -14.39
C ALA A 48 -13.05 -23.68 -14.62
N ARG A 49 -12.40 -23.20 -13.54
CA ARG A 49 -11.13 -22.47 -13.62
C ARG A 49 -10.01 -23.29 -14.26
N ARG A 50 -9.90 -24.58 -13.90
CA ARG A 50 -8.92 -25.51 -14.48
C ARG A 50 -9.23 -25.84 -15.94
N MET A 51 -10.51 -26.09 -16.26
CA MET A 51 -10.91 -26.61 -17.57
C MET A 51 -11.10 -25.54 -18.64
N THR A 52 -11.46 -24.31 -18.26
CA THR A 52 -11.49 -23.20 -19.21
C THR A 52 -10.09 -22.70 -19.56
N GLY A 53 -9.03 -23.40 -19.13
CA GLY A 53 -7.63 -23.13 -19.45
C GLY A 53 -7.35 -21.64 -19.48
N VAL A 54 -7.23 -21.01 -18.31
CA VAL A 54 -6.94 -19.57 -18.26
C VAL A 54 -5.69 -19.36 -19.12
N SER A 55 -5.87 -18.75 -20.29
CA SER A 55 -4.74 -18.49 -21.17
C SER A 55 -3.76 -17.65 -20.36
N PRO A 56 -2.45 -17.99 -20.38
CA PRO A 56 -1.47 -17.26 -19.60
C PRO A 56 -1.65 -15.77 -19.88
N SER A 57 -2.05 -15.05 -18.85
CA SER A 57 -2.27 -13.62 -18.93
C SER A 57 -0.91 -12.97 -18.82
N ARG A 58 -0.64 -12.00 -19.69
CA ARG A 58 0.59 -11.23 -19.63
C ARG A 58 0.42 -10.13 -18.59
N LEU A 59 1.37 -10.02 -17.66
CA LEU A 59 1.48 -8.89 -16.75
C LEU A 59 2.69 -8.05 -17.15
N LEU A 60 2.46 -6.76 -17.31
CA LEU A 60 3.47 -5.75 -17.62
C LEU A 60 3.83 -5.03 -16.31
N LEU A 61 5.12 -4.99 -16.01
CA LEU A 61 5.70 -4.31 -14.86
C LEU A 61 6.54 -3.15 -15.41
N THR A 62 6.19 -1.91 -15.06
CA THR A 62 6.88 -0.71 -15.58
C THR A 62 7.48 0.13 -14.45
N GLY A 63 8.71 0.57 -14.63
CA GLY A 63 9.40 1.54 -13.76
C GLY A 63 10.10 2.62 -14.57
N TYR A 64 10.41 3.74 -13.92
CA TYR A 64 11.04 4.91 -14.53
C TYR A 64 12.25 5.30 -13.70
N TRP A 65 13.30 5.78 -14.36
CA TRP A 65 14.55 6.16 -13.72
C TRP A 65 15.07 7.49 -14.25
N GLU A 66 15.84 8.17 -13.40
CA GLU A 66 16.59 9.37 -13.71
C GLU A 66 17.93 9.26 -12.98
N ASP A 67 19.01 9.26 -13.75
CA ASP A 67 20.37 9.33 -13.23
C ASP A 67 20.73 10.80 -13.04
N ARG A 68 21.08 11.18 -11.80
CA ARG A 68 21.37 12.57 -11.45
C ARG A 68 22.80 13.01 -11.81
N GLU A 69 23.69 12.05 -12.06
CA GLU A 69 25.07 12.32 -12.43
C GLU A 69 25.17 12.52 -13.95
N THR A 70 24.53 11.65 -14.72
CA THR A 70 24.55 11.70 -16.20
C THR A 70 23.40 12.52 -16.78
N PHE A 71 22.38 12.83 -15.97
CA PHE A 71 21.10 13.42 -16.40
C PHE A 71 20.32 12.57 -17.41
N GLU A 72 20.68 11.29 -17.53
CA GLU A 72 19.94 10.35 -18.36
C GLU A 72 18.61 9.98 -17.69
N ILE A 73 17.60 9.79 -18.52
CA ILE A 73 16.28 9.38 -18.08
C ILE A 73 15.80 8.20 -18.91
N GLY A 74 14.99 7.36 -18.28
CA GLY A 74 14.40 6.26 -19.02
C GLY A 74 13.27 5.56 -18.31
N ARG A 75 12.78 4.53 -19.00
CA ARG A 75 11.70 3.67 -18.58
C ARG A 75 12.03 2.24 -18.96
N GLU A 76 11.84 1.35 -18.00
CA GLU A 76 11.97 -0.09 -18.19
C GLU A 76 10.59 -0.74 -18.08
N THR A 77 10.31 -1.73 -18.92
CA THR A 77 9.07 -2.52 -18.86
C THR A 77 9.34 -3.99 -19.06
N LEU A 78 9.09 -4.78 -18.03
CA LEU A 78 9.23 -6.23 -18.03
C LEU A 78 7.85 -6.86 -18.25
N ALA A 79 7.78 -7.90 -19.09
CA ALA A 79 6.58 -8.68 -19.26
C ALA A 79 6.77 -10.07 -18.66
N ILE A 80 5.80 -10.51 -17.85
CA ILE A 80 5.80 -11.85 -17.27
C ILE A 80 4.49 -12.57 -17.58
N SER A 81 4.55 -13.90 -17.58
CA SER A 81 3.40 -14.77 -17.73
C SER A 81 2.81 -15.10 -16.36
N ILE A 82 1.52 -14.86 -16.17
CA ILE A 82 0.77 -15.22 -14.95
C ILE A 82 -0.45 -16.08 -15.30
N PRO A 83 -0.85 -17.00 -14.44
CA PRO A 83 -1.92 -17.97 -14.75
C PRO A 83 -3.32 -17.33 -14.77
N CYS A 84 -3.48 -16.15 -14.16
CA CYS A 84 -4.75 -15.44 -14.03
C CYS A 84 -4.50 -13.97 -13.69
N ALA A 85 -5.55 -13.18 -13.49
CA ALA A 85 -5.40 -11.77 -13.11
C ALA A 85 -4.70 -11.62 -11.75
N VAL A 86 -3.86 -10.59 -11.60
CA VAL A 86 -3.06 -10.33 -10.37
C VAL A 86 -3.91 -10.39 -9.09
N LEU A 87 -5.10 -9.78 -9.11
CA LEU A 87 -5.99 -9.71 -7.95
C LEU A 87 -6.67 -11.03 -7.57
N GLU A 88 -6.52 -12.08 -8.39
CA GLU A 88 -6.94 -13.44 -8.04
C GLU A 88 -5.83 -14.21 -7.30
N MET A 89 -4.57 -13.85 -7.56
CA MET A 89 -3.41 -14.42 -6.88
C MET A 89 -3.20 -13.75 -5.52
N VAL A 90 -3.29 -12.41 -5.49
CA VAL A 90 -2.92 -11.59 -4.33
C VAL A 90 -3.86 -10.38 -4.19
N SER A 91 -4.36 -10.12 -2.98
CA SER A 91 -5.22 -8.98 -2.70
C SER A 91 -4.44 -7.66 -2.68
N LYS A 92 -5.16 -6.53 -2.76
CA LYS A 92 -4.53 -5.20 -2.67
C LYS A 92 -3.81 -4.94 -1.35
N ALA A 93 -4.27 -5.54 -0.25
CA ALA A 93 -3.63 -5.39 1.05
C ALA A 93 -2.34 -6.22 1.11
N GLU A 94 -2.37 -7.45 0.62
CA GLU A 94 -1.20 -8.34 0.57
C GLU A 94 -0.10 -7.82 -0.37
N LEU A 95 -0.48 -7.17 -1.48
CA LEU A 95 0.49 -6.51 -2.37
C LEU A 95 1.38 -5.49 -1.64
N ARG A 96 0.88 -4.86 -0.57
CA ARG A 96 1.65 -3.88 0.21
C ARG A 96 2.67 -4.51 1.16
N ILE A 97 2.63 -5.83 1.33
CA ILE A 97 3.47 -6.56 2.27
C ILE A 97 4.70 -7.14 1.56
N VAL A 98 4.54 -7.61 0.31
CA VAL A 98 5.61 -8.32 -0.41
C VAL A 98 6.66 -7.35 -0.94
N GLY A 99 7.93 -7.67 -0.69
CA GLY A 99 9.07 -6.99 -1.30
C GLY A 99 8.98 -7.00 -2.83
N GLY A 100 9.32 -5.87 -3.48
CA GLY A 100 9.19 -5.67 -4.92
C GLY A 100 7.77 -5.33 -5.40
N LEU A 101 6.71 -5.86 -4.80
CA LEU A 101 5.32 -5.52 -5.18
C LEU A 101 4.75 -4.33 -4.38
N SER A 102 5.27 -4.07 -3.17
CA SER A 102 4.76 -3.04 -2.26
C SER A 102 4.89 -1.61 -2.80
N SER A 103 5.92 -1.36 -3.61
CA SER A 103 6.19 -0.10 -4.32
C SER A 103 5.35 0.07 -5.58
N MET A 104 4.69 -0.99 -6.05
CA MET A 104 3.93 -1.00 -7.28
C MET A 104 2.45 -0.66 -7.09
N ARG A 105 1.84 -0.14 -8.15
CA ARG A 105 0.42 0.16 -8.21
C ARG A 105 -0.19 -0.48 -9.45
N ILE A 106 -1.31 -1.18 -9.26
CA ILE A 106 -2.12 -1.71 -10.36
C ILE A 106 -2.73 -0.53 -11.14
N VAL A 107 -2.48 -0.53 -12.44
CA VAL A 107 -2.98 0.44 -13.41
C VAL A 107 -4.19 -0.12 -14.13
N ALA A 108 -4.02 -1.31 -14.72
CA ALA A 108 -4.99 -2.06 -15.50
C ALA A 108 -4.84 -3.56 -15.14
N PRO A 109 -5.75 -4.45 -15.60
CA PRO A 109 -5.67 -5.88 -15.27
C PRO A 109 -4.35 -6.57 -15.66
N ASP A 110 -3.65 -6.03 -16.66
CA ASP A 110 -2.37 -6.52 -17.20
C ASP A 110 -1.18 -5.60 -16.88
N HIS A 111 -1.32 -4.58 -16.01
CA HIS A 111 -0.29 -3.56 -15.86
C HIS A 111 -0.12 -3.04 -14.44
N MET A 112 1.14 -3.03 -13.98
CA MET A 112 1.58 -2.43 -12.72
C MET A 112 2.72 -1.45 -12.97
N VAL A 113 2.72 -0.35 -12.19
CA VAL A 113 3.70 0.74 -12.30
C VAL A 113 4.33 1.03 -10.93
N ILE A 114 5.65 1.22 -10.91
CA ILE A 114 6.37 1.82 -9.77
C ILE A 114 6.11 3.33 -9.79
N ASP A 115 5.59 3.87 -8.69
CA ASP A 115 5.20 5.28 -8.62
C ASP A 115 6.41 6.23 -8.46
N SER A 116 7.52 5.78 -7.87
CA SER A 116 8.75 6.55 -7.67
C SER A 116 9.66 6.52 -8.91
N LEU A 117 10.56 7.51 -8.99
CA LEU A 117 11.70 7.47 -9.92
C LEU A 117 12.86 6.74 -9.23
N GLY A 118 13.41 5.74 -9.91
CA GLY A 118 14.67 5.12 -9.52
C GLY A 118 15.85 6.03 -9.87
N HIS A 119 16.97 5.85 -9.17
CA HIS A 119 18.18 6.66 -9.35
C HIS A 119 19.09 6.15 -10.47
N SER A 120 18.82 4.97 -11.02
CA SER A 120 19.55 4.40 -12.16
C SER A 120 18.67 3.41 -12.91
N ARG A 121 19.09 3.08 -14.13
CA ARG A 121 18.46 2.02 -14.95
C ARG A 121 18.48 0.68 -14.23
N ASP A 122 19.65 0.29 -13.72
CA ASP A 122 19.87 -1.04 -13.14
C ASP A 122 19.06 -1.22 -11.86
N TYR A 123 18.95 -0.17 -11.03
CA TYR A 123 18.07 -0.18 -9.86
C TYR A 123 16.61 -0.46 -10.23
N ILE A 124 16.08 0.16 -11.29
CA ILE A 124 14.70 -0.12 -11.72
C ILE A 124 14.58 -1.54 -12.30
N ARG A 125 15.58 -2.04 -13.04
CA ARG A 125 15.56 -3.42 -13.52
C ARG A 125 15.53 -4.41 -12.36
N ASP A 126 16.32 -4.18 -11.32
CA ASP A 126 16.34 -5.00 -10.10
C ASP A 126 14.98 -5.02 -9.41
N GLU A 127 14.34 -3.86 -9.24
CA GLU A 127 13.02 -3.76 -8.61
C GLU A 127 11.93 -4.47 -9.45
N LEU A 128 11.97 -4.35 -10.77
CA LEU A 128 11.05 -5.05 -11.67
C LEU A 128 11.28 -6.57 -11.66
N CYS A 129 12.53 -7.02 -11.62
CA CYS A 129 12.87 -8.43 -11.50
C CYS A 129 12.48 -9.00 -10.12
N ARG A 130 12.66 -8.24 -9.03
CA ARG A 130 12.17 -8.61 -7.70
C ARG A 130 10.66 -8.79 -7.67
N ALA A 131 9.91 -7.86 -8.27
CA ALA A 131 8.47 -7.98 -8.44
C ALA A 131 8.07 -9.22 -9.26
N ALA A 132 8.80 -9.52 -10.34
CA ALA A 132 8.59 -10.70 -11.17
C ALA A 132 8.82 -12.01 -10.40
N ARG A 133 9.91 -12.10 -9.62
CA ARG A 133 10.22 -13.25 -8.76
C ARG A 133 9.13 -13.50 -7.73
N ALA A 134 8.62 -12.44 -7.09
CA ALA A 134 7.50 -12.56 -6.15
C ALA A 134 6.23 -13.13 -6.81
N MET A 135 5.89 -12.67 -8.02
CA MET A 135 4.75 -13.21 -8.79
C MET A 135 4.97 -14.66 -9.21
N GLN A 136 6.19 -15.02 -9.63
CA GLN A 136 6.59 -16.37 -10.00
C GLN A 136 6.47 -17.33 -8.80
N PHE A 137 6.94 -16.89 -7.63
CA PHE A 137 6.87 -17.66 -6.39
C PHE A 137 5.43 -17.90 -5.92
N MET A 138 4.59 -16.85 -5.88
CA MET A 138 3.17 -17.00 -5.56
C MET A 138 2.44 -17.90 -6.56
N ASN A 139 2.79 -17.82 -7.84
CA ASN A 139 2.22 -18.66 -8.87
C ASN A 139 2.55 -20.15 -8.65
N ALA A 140 3.83 -20.46 -8.44
CA ALA A 140 4.31 -21.83 -8.31
C ALA A 140 3.82 -22.48 -7.01
N THR A 141 3.94 -21.78 -5.89
CA THR A 141 3.68 -22.35 -4.56
C THR A 141 2.23 -22.19 -4.11
N GLY A 142 1.50 -21.21 -4.64
CA GLY A 142 0.19 -20.82 -4.15
C GLY A 142 0.21 -20.12 -2.78
N LEU A 143 1.40 -19.90 -2.20
CA LEU A 143 1.55 -19.17 -0.95
C LEU A 143 1.13 -17.72 -1.11
N ARG A 144 0.68 -17.14 0.01
CA ARG A 144 0.27 -15.74 0.09
C ARG A 144 1.05 -14.97 1.15
N PRO A 145 1.19 -13.65 0.99
CA PRO A 145 1.92 -12.81 1.94
C PRO A 145 1.19 -12.76 3.28
N CYS A 146 1.91 -13.00 4.37
CA CYS A 146 1.37 -12.96 5.72
C CYS A 146 1.55 -11.58 6.34
N ARG A 147 0.52 -11.08 7.03
CA ARG A 147 0.61 -9.81 7.76
C ARG A 147 1.50 -9.93 8.98
N PHE A 148 2.15 -8.82 9.33
CA PHE A 148 3.08 -8.77 10.46
C PHE A 148 2.43 -9.17 11.78
N ASP A 149 1.22 -8.68 12.09
CA ASP A 149 0.47 -9.02 13.31
C ASP A 149 0.20 -10.53 13.44
N THR A 150 -0.06 -11.18 12.31
CA THR A 150 -0.31 -12.62 12.25
C THR A 150 1.00 -13.40 12.36
N ALA A 151 2.06 -12.94 11.71
CA ALA A 151 3.39 -13.52 11.82
C ALA A 151 3.94 -13.43 13.25
N GLU A 152 3.82 -12.26 13.89
CA GLU A 152 4.25 -12.00 15.26
C GLU A 152 3.58 -12.96 16.25
N ARG A 153 2.27 -13.20 16.10
CA ARG A 153 1.54 -14.18 16.93
C ARG A 153 1.99 -15.63 16.75
N VAL A 154 2.50 -16.00 15.57
CA VAL A 154 3.00 -17.36 15.33
C VAL A 154 4.42 -17.48 15.87
N LEU A 155 5.22 -16.42 15.71
CA LEU A 155 6.61 -16.38 16.13
C LEU A 155 6.77 -16.10 17.63
N SER A 156 5.74 -15.57 18.31
CA SER A 156 5.77 -15.34 19.77
C SER A 156 5.85 -16.61 20.60
N ASP A 157 5.51 -17.77 20.00
CA ASP A 157 5.63 -19.08 20.62
C ASP A 157 7.09 -19.60 20.61
N LEU A 158 8.01 -18.89 19.96
CA LEU A 158 9.42 -19.24 19.90
C LEU A 158 10.18 -18.58 21.05
N ASP A 159 11.04 -19.36 21.71
CA ASP A 159 11.90 -18.85 22.78
C ASP A 159 12.98 -17.89 22.22
N GLU A 160 13.43 -18.12 20.99
CA GLU A 160 14.47 -17.34 20.31
C GLU A 160 14.18 -17.20 18.80
N GLU A 161 14.60 -16.09 18.20
CA GLU A 161 14.54 -15.90 16.76
C GLU A 161 15.45 -16.87 16.00
N LEU A 162 15.14 -17.11 14.72
CA LEU A 162 15.99 -17.91 13.83
C LEU A 162 17.42 -17.35 13.81
N PRO A 163 18.47 -18.15 14.06
CA PRO A 163 19.83 -17.65 14.12
C PRO A 163 20.33 -17.01 12.82
N GLY A 164 20.90 -15.82 12.93
CA GLY A 164 21.41 -15.05 11.78
C GLY A 164 20.32 -14.72 10.75
N LYS A 165 19.06 -14.59 11.20
CA LYS A 165 17.92 -14.18 10.39
C LYS A 165 18.21 -12.87 9.67
N ASP A 166 17.99 -12.85 8.36
CA ASP A 166 18.25 -11.69 7.52
C ASP A 166 17.39 -11.74 6.25
N HIS A 167 16.95 -10.55 5.81
CA HIS A 167 16.06 -10.38 4.65
C HIS A 167 14.81 -11.29 4.64
N SER A 168 14.26 -11.60 5.80
CA SER A 168 13.15 -12.55 5.93
C SER A 168 11.82 -11.99 5.43
N SER A 169 10.95 -12.89 4.98
CA SER A 169 9.57 -12.58 4.61
C SER A 169 8.60 -13.64 5.12
N HIS A 170 7.36 -13.20 5.41
CA HIS A 170 6.34 -14.03 6.04
C HIS A 170 5.24 -14.40 5.05
N TRP A 171 4.90 -15.68 5.01
CA TRP A 171 3.95 -16.24 4.06
C TRP A 171 2.99 -17.20 4.77
N TYR A 172 1.88 -17.52 4.10
CA TYR A 172 0.97 -18.55 4.56
C TYR A 172 0.39 -19.33 3.38
N ASP A 173 0.12 -20.61 3.58
CA ASP A 173 -0.65 -21.42 2.64
C ASP A 173 -2.15 -21.21 2.87
N PRO A 174 -2.90 -20.65 1.90
CA PRO A 174 -4.33 -20.44 2.07
C PRO A 174 -5.16 -21.74 2.14
N LYS A 175 -4.60 -22.90 1.78
CA LYS A 175 -5.32 -24.18 1.85
C LYS A 175 -5.26 -24.79 3.24
N SER A 176 -4.07 -24.94 3.81
CA SER A 176 -3.84 -25.51 5.15
C SER A 176 -3.92 -24.46 6.27
N GLY A 177 -3.71 -23.18 5.95
CA GLY A 177 -3.49 -22.13 6.95
C GLY A 177 -2.08 -22.13 7.54
N GLN A 178 -1.18 -22.99 7.03
CA GLN A 178 0.18 -23.12 7.53
C GLN A 178 0.97 -21.81 7.35
N PHE A 179 1.67 -21.39 8.40
CA PHE A 179 2.62 -20.28 8.34
C PHE A 179 3.97 -20.76 7.78
N ILE A 180 4.55 -19.97 6.88
CA ILE A 180 5.83 -20.23 6.24
C ILE A 180 6.73 -19.00 6.44
N LEU A 181 7.90 -19.21 7.03
CA LEU A 181 8.97 -18.23 7.11
C LEU A 181 9.93 -18.46 5.95
N ILE A 182 10.24 -17.40 5.21
CA ILE A 182 11.33 -17.39 4.23
C ILE A 182 12.43 -16.51 4.81
N ASP A 183 13.67 -16.98 4.72
CA ASP A 183 14.84 -16.27 5.22
C ASP A 183 15.94 -16.27 4.16
N GLU A 184 16.54 -15.10 3.89
CA GLU A 184 17.47 -14.89 2.77
C GLU A 184 18.79 -14.22 3.19
N PRO A 185 19.56 -14.84 4.11
CA PRO A 185 20.82 -14.28 4.59
C PRO A 185 21.91 -14.31 3.53
N TYR A 186 22.88 -13.41 3.67
CA TYR A 186 24.16 -13.46 2.96
C TYR A 186 25.05 -14.60 3.49
N SER A 187 24.62 -15.84 3.24
CA SER A 187 25.31 -17.05 3.67
C SER A 187 25.25 -18.12 2.58
N ARG A 188 25.85 -19.29 2.86
CA ARG A 188 25.80 -20.44 1.96
C ARG A 188 24.42 -21.12 2.07
N ALA A 189 23.94 -21.72 0.99
CA ALA A 189 22.72 -22.52 0.94
C ALA A 189 22.88 -23.88 1.64
N ARG A 190 23.21 -23.83 2.93
CA ARG A 190 23.38 -24.99 3.82
C ARG A 190 22.93 -24.59 5.21
N VAL A 191 22.11 -25.43 5.84
CA VAL A 191 21.70 -25.25 7.23
C VAL A 191 22.94 -25.38 8.13
N SER A 192 23.23 -24.35 8.92
CA SER A 192 24.29 -24.39 9.94
C SER A 192 23.88 -25.26 11.12
N SER A 193 24.84 -25.67 11.96
CA SER A 193 24.53 -26.41 13.18
C SER A 193 23.57 -25.64 14.08
N GLU A 194 23.83 -24.34 14.30
CA GLU A 194 22.99 -23.47 15.13
C GLU A 194 21.53 -23.40 14.62
N ARG A 195 21.34 -23.35 13.30
CA ARG A 195 20.01 -23.36 12.66
C ARG A 195 19.35 -24.74 12.73
N ALA A 196 20.11 -25.83 12.65
CA ALA A 196 19.60 -27.18 12.83
C ALA A 196 19.13 -27.39 14.28
N ASP A 197 19.94 -26.99 15.26
CA ASP A 197 19.61 -27.04 16.69
C ASP A 197 18.37 -26.19 17.00
N TRP A 198 18.24 -25.01 16.37
CA TRP A 198 17.03 -24.19 16.46
C TRP A 198 15.80 -24.90 15.88
N SER A 199 15.94 -25.56 14.73
CA SER A 199 14.86 -26.29 14.06
C SER A 199 14.33 -27.44 14.94
N GLU A 200 15.24 -28.22 15.53
CA GLU A 200 14.91 -29.34 16.41
C GLU A 200 14.26 -28.87 17.71
N ARG A 201 14.83 -27.84 18.36
CA ARG A 201 14.28 -27.29 19.61
C ARG A 201 12.85 -26.76 19.47
N ASN A 202 12.53 -26.12 18.35
CA ASN A 202 11.25 -25.47 18.15
C ASN A 202 10.19 -26.37 17.48
N ASP A 203 10.56 -27.58 17.05
CA ASP A 203 9.74 -28.47 16.20
C ASP A 203 9.32 -27.79 14.87
N TRP A 204 10.32 -27.23 14.19
CA TRP A 204 10.18 -26.64 12.86
C TRP A 204 10.96 -27.46 11.83
N ASN A 205 10.43 -27.52 10.62
CA ASN A 205 11.19 -27.91 9.44
C ASN A 205 11.95 -26.68 8.92
N LEU A 206 13.22 -26.84 8.55
CA LEU A 206 14.06 -25.80 7.96
C LEU A 206 14.92 -26.41 6.85
N SER A 207 14.93 -25.80 5.68
CA SER A 207 15.75 -26.27 4.56
C SER A 207 16.16 -25.14 3.62
N ALA A 208 17.36 -25.27 3.05
CA ALA A 208 17.80 -24.44 1.94
C ALA A 208 17.23 -24.99 0.62
N THR A 209 16.88 -24.12 -0.31
CA THR A 209 16.43 -24.51 -1.64
C THR A 209 17.52 -24.28 -2.69
N SER A 210 17.42 -24.99 -3.80
CA SER A 210 18.22 -24.79 -5.01
C SER A 210 17.74 -23.61 -5.87
N TRP A 211 16.50 -23.17 -5.67
CA TRP A 211 16.00 -21.97 -6.34
C TRP A 211 16.63 -20.73 -5.70
N PRO A 212 17.12 -19.76 -6.50
CA PRO A 212 18.09 -18.78 -6.01
C PRO A 212 17.49 -17.69 -5.11
N GLY A 213 16.17 -17.62 -4.98
CA GLY A 213 15.50 -16.76 -4.00
C GLY A 213 14.78 -15.52 -4.56
N LEU A 214 14.15 -14.76 -3.66
CA LEU A 214 13.33 -13.59 -3.96
C LEU A 214 14.13 -12.29 -3.84
N TYR A 215 14.88 -12.14 -2.74
CA TYR A 215 15.51 -10.89 -2.34
C TYR A 215 16.68 -10.51 -3.25
N PHE A 216 17.72 -11.36 -3.29
CA PHE A 216 18.93 -11.16 -4.11
C PHE A 216 19.46 -12.51 -4.64
N PRO A 217 18.92 -12.98 -5.78
CA PRO A 217 19.26 -14.29 -6.34
C PRO A 217 20.76 -14.52 -6.49
N TYR A 218 21.22 -15.71 -6.12
CA TYR A 218 22.64 -16.15 -6.21
C TYR A 218 23.63 -15.38 -5.32
N ARG A 219 23.15 -14.45 -4.50
CA ARG A 219 23.93 -13.72 -3.48
C ARG A 219 23.47 -14.04 -2.06
N CYS A 220 22.19 -14.34 -1.90
CA CYS A 220 21.59 -14.84 -0.67
C CYS A 220 21.21 -16.30 -0.82
N ALA A 221 21.26 -17.04 0.29
CA ALA A 221 20.74 -18.39 0.36
C ALA A 221 19.23 -18.36 0.64
N PHE A 222 18.43 -19.14 -0.08
CA PHE A 222 16.97 -19.16 0.11
C PHE A 222 16.56 -20.28 1.06
N PHE A 223 16.24 -19.93 2.30
CA PHE A 223 15.74 -20.86 3.30
C PHE A 223 14.22 -20.78 3.43
N VAL A 224 13.60 -21.94 3.62
CA VAL A 224 12.17 -22.09 3.92
C VAL A 224 12.07 -22.76 5.28
N ALA A 225 11.25 -22.22 6.15
CA ALA A 225 10.96 -22.77 7.46
C ALA A 225 9.46 -22.81 7.74
N SER A 226 9.00 -23.83 8.45
CA SER A 226 7.61 -24.02 8.83
C SER A 226 7.51 -24.87 10.08
N LYS A 227 6.54 -24.60 10.95
CA LYS A 227 6.22 -25.52 12.06
C LYS A 227 5.91 -26.92 11.51
N ASN A 228 6.38 -27.95 12.20
CA ASN A 228 6.12 -29.34 11.85
C ASN A 228 4.69 -29.72 12.22
N THR A 229 3.81 -29.80 11.22
CA THR A 229 2.40 -30.15 11.39
C THR A 229 2.04 -31.33 10.48
N LYS A 230 1.17 -32.22 10.95
CA LYS A 230 0.79 -33.42 10.18
C LYS A 230 -0.01 -33.11 8.91
N ASP A 231 -0.67 -31.95 8.87
CA ASP A 231 -1.57 -31.55 7.79
C ASP A 231 -0.88 -30.73 6.70
N PHE A 232 0.45 -30.52 6.80
CA PHE A 232 1.23 -29.75 5.84
C PHE A 232 2.42 -30.55 5.30
N ASP A 233 2.48 -30.68 3.98
CA ASP A 233 3.57 -31.37 3.28
C ASP A 233 4.71 -30.39 2.94
N PHE A 234 5.68 -30.29 3.84
CA PHE A 234 6.84 -29.41 3.70
C PHE A 234 7.74 -29.81 2.52
N GLU A 235 7.94 -31.11 2.30
CA GLU A 235 8.79 -31.62 1.21
C GLU A 235 8.17 -31.36 -0.17
N ALA A 236 6.84 -31.46 -0.29
CA ALA A 236 6.15 -31.07 -1.53
C ALA A 236 6.30 -29.58 -1.83
N LEU A 237 6.29 -28.70 -0.82
CA LEU A 237 6.58 -27.28 -1.01
C LEU A 237 8.01 -27.07 -1.51
N LEU A 238 9.01 -27.68 -0.86
CA LEU A 238 10.41 -27.58 -1.27
C LEU A 238 10.62 -28.08 -2.69
N SER A 239 10.05 -29.24 -3.04
CA SER A 239 10.10 -29.81 -4.38
C SER A 239 9.50 -28.85 -5.42
N THR A 240 8.36 -28.24 -5.10
CA THR A 240 7.72 -27.23 -5.95
C THR A 240 8.64 -26.02 -6.17
N ILE A 241 9.28 -25.52 -5.10
CA ILE A 241 10.20 -24.38 -5.18
C ILE A 241 11.44 -24.73 -6.01
N ASN A 242 12.05 -25.88 -5.75
CA ASN A 242 13.24 -26.35 -6.47
C ASN A 242 12.99 -26.60 -7.96
N ALA A 243 11.75 -26.96 -8.33
CA ALA A 243 11.35 -27.15 -9.73
C ALA A 243 10.94 -25.85 -10.43
N MET A 244 10.99 -24.69 -9.77
CA MET A 244 10.64 -23.41 -10.38
C MET A 244 11.60 -23.05 -11.53
N PRO A 245 11.12 -22.33 -12.56
CA PRO A 245 11.98 -21.89 -13.64
C PRO A 245 13.07 -20.92 -13.16
N ALA A 246 14.04 -20.66 -14.04
CA ALA A 246 15.08 -19.67 -13.81
C ALA A 246 14.49 -18.35 -13.28
N SER A 247 15.23 -17.76 -12.34
CA SER A 247 14.81 -16.55 -11.65
C SER A 247 15.05 -15.34 -12.54
N TYR A 248 14.15 -14.37 -12.52
CA TYR A 248 14.35 -13.09 -13.22
C TYR A 248 15.50 -12.33 -12.56
N THR A 249 16.52 -11.91 -13.30
CA THR A 249 17.61 -11.05 -12.81
C THR A 249 17.81 -9.86 -13.74
N SER A 250 18.50 -8.82 -13.29
CA SER A 250 18.76 -7.63 -14.12
C SER A 250 19.90 -7.87 -15.11
N GLU A 251 20.81 -8.81 -14.80
CA GLU A 251 21.89 -9.24 -15.70
C GLU A 251 21.35 -9.93 -16.95
N ASP A 252 20.27 -10.71 -16.82
CA ASP A 252 19.53 -11.32 -17.94
C ASP A 252 18.25 -10.54 -18.25
N TRP A 253 18.40 -9.26 -18.58
CA TRP A 253 17.28 -8.37 -18.82
C TRP A 253 16.50 -8.72 -20.11
N GLN A 254 15.28 -9.25 -19.94
CA GLN A 254 14.36 -9.61 -21.02
C GLN A 254 13.26 -8.55 -21.28
N GLY A 255 13.39 -7.36 -20.69
CA GLY A 255 12.40 -6.29 -20.81
C GLY A 255 12.70 -5.27 -21.92
N GLN A 256 11.81 -4.29 -22.05
CA GLN A 256 11.94 -3.19 -23.01
C GLN A 256 12.43 -1.92 -22.30
N SER A 257 13.41 -1.26 -22.89
CA SER A 257 13.94 0.02 -22.42
C SER A 257 13.49 1.17 -23.33
N ALA A 258 13.23 2.34 -22.77
CA ALA A 258 12.98 3.58 -23.50
C ALA A 258 13.76 4.73 -22.86
N SER A 259 14.27 5.65 -23.68
CA SER A 259 15.16 6.77 -23.27
C SER A 259 14.40 8.02 -22.81
N ASN A 260 13.16 7.88 -22.34
CA ASN A 260 12.35 9.00 -21.87
C ASN A 260 11.31 8.53 -20.84
N HIS A 261 10.68 9.51 -20.19
CA HIS A 261 9.59 9.28 -19.24
C HIS A 261 8.20 9.21 -19.90
N ASN A 262 8.10 8.86 -21.19
CA ASN A 262 6.79 8.71 -21.83
C ASN A 262 5.98 7.63 -21.12
N THR A 263 4.73 7.97 -20.82
CA THR A 263 3.83 7.05 -20.13
C THR A 263 3.60 5.80 -20.98
N PHE A 264 3.92 4.64 -20.41
CA PHE A 264 3.56 3.35 -21.00
C PHE A 264 2.07 3.07 -20.80
N PHE A 265 1.36 2.74 -21.86
CA PHE A 265 -0.02 2.28 -21.80
C PHE A 265 -0.09 0.82 -22.22
N SER A 266 -0.58 -0.04 -21.33
CA SER A 266 -0.79 -1.44 -21.68
C SER A 266 -1.99 -1.61 -22.62
N PRO A 267 -2.07 -2.73 -23.36
CA PRO A 267 -3.22 -3.04 -24.21
C PRO A 267 -4.56 -3.00 -23.47
N LEU A 268 -4.62 -3.37 -22.18
CA LEU A 268 -5.86 -3.32 -21.40
C LEU A 268 -6.11 -1.97 -20.69
N ALA A 269 -5.21 -0.98 -20.81
CA ALA A 269 -5.41 0.38 -20.30
C ALA A 269 -6.36 1.20 -21.21
N THR A 270 -7.61 0.78 -21.29
CA THR A 270 -8.60 1.32 -22.24
C THR A 270 -9.33 2.56 -21.71
N SER A 271 -9.61 2.62 -20.40
CA SER A 271 -10.38 3.73 -19.84
C SER A 271 -9.52 4.98 -19.59
N LEU A 272 -10.17 6.15 -19.51
CA LEU A 272 -9.50 7.39 -19.09
C LEU A 272 -8.89 7.27 -17.68
N GLN A 273 -9.51 6.46 -16.81
CA GLN A 273 -9.00 6.23 -15.46
C GLN A 273 -7.72 5.39 -15.49
N ASP A 274 -7.65 4.37 -16.34
CA ASP A 274 -6.46 3.53 -16.49
C ASP A 274 -5.30 4.34 -17.07
N LYS A 275 -5.56 5.13 -18.13
CA LYS A 275 -4.56 6.04 -18.69
C LYS A 275 -4.04 7.05 -17.65
N ARG A 276 -4.91 7.61 -16.82
CA ARG A 276 -4.49 8.49 -15.70
C ARG A 276 -3.65 7.75 -14.66
N ARG A 277 -4.00 6.50 -14.35
CA ARG A 277 -3.26 5.65 -13.41
C ARG A 277 -1.92 5.19 -13.99
N ALA A 278 -1.78 5.02 -15.31
CA ALA A 278 -0.56 4.56 -15.95
C ALA A 278 0.62 5.54 -15.75
N LYS A 279 0.32 6.82 -15.52
CA LYS A 279 1.33 7.83 -15.23
C LYS A 279 1.96 7.57 -13.86
N ALA A 280 3.27 7.28 -13.84
CA ALA A 280 4.05 7.18 -12.62
C ALA A 280 4.13 8.55 -11.92
N LYS A 281 3.89 8.60 -10.61
CA LYS A 281 3.83 9.86 -9.88
C LYS A 281 5.15 10.64 -9.88
N GLY A 282 6.28 9.95 -9.84
CA GLY A 282 7.62 10.55 -9.86
C GLY A 282 7.92 11.30 -11.14
N THR A 283 7.34 10.89 -12.28
CA THR A 283 7.48 11.58 -13.58
C THR A 283 6.62 12.85 -13.69
N ILE A 284 5.76 13.13 -12.69
CA ILE A 284 4.88 14.29 -12.72
C ILE A 284 5.66 15.51 -12.23
N VAL A 285 6.09 16.34 -13.18
CA VAL A 285 6.62 17.67 -12.87
C VAL A 285 5.50 18.54 -12.30
N ALA A 286 5.64 18.89 -11.02
CA ALA A 286 4.71 19.77 -10.34
C ALA A 286 4.85 21.19 -10.86
N ARG A 287 3.82 21.70 -11.52
CA ARG A 287 3.75 23.11 -11.90
C ARG A 287 2.82 23.88 -10.97
N ALA A 288 3.16 25.15 -10.74
CA ALA A 288 2.24 26.10 -10.15
C ALA A 288 0.99 26.24 -11.03
N SER A 289 -0.14 26.51 -10.40
CA SER A 289 -1.42 26.79 -11.06
C SER A 289 -2.03 28.01 -10.42
N LYS A 290 -3.03 28.62 -11.06
CA LYS A 290 -3.75 29.79 -10.51
C LYS A 290 -4.22 29.58 -9.06
N LYS A 291 -4.57 28.34 -8.67
CA LYS A 291 -5.18 28.02 -7.36
C LYS A 291 -4.28 27.24 -6.40
N THR A 292 -3.18 26.65 -6.86
CA THR A 292 -2.32 25.80 -6.02
C THR A 292 -0.85 25.90 -6.41
N LEU A 293 0.02 25.85 -5.39
CA LEU A 293 1.47 25.84 -5.52
C LEU A 293 2.02 24.46 -5.10
N PRO A 294 2.96 23.88 -5.86
CA PRO A 294 3.72 22.74 -5.38
C PRO A 294 4.72 23.16 -4.31
N TYR A 295 4.96 22.27 -3.34
CA TYR A 295 6.04 22.42 -2.37
C TYR A 295 6.61 21.04 -2.05
N ARG A 296 7.87 20.98 -1.60
CA ARG A 296 8.52 19.73 -1.20
C ARG A 296 8.38 19.56 0.31
N ARG A 297 7.90 18.40 0.74
CA ARG A 297 7.96 17.95 2.12
C ARG A 297 9.22 17.14 2.29
N ASP A 298 9.97 17.42 3.33
CA ASP A 298 11.12 16.61 3.66
C ASP A 298 10.69 15.15 3.90
N MET A 299 11.45 14.20 3.35
CA MET A 299 11.20 12.75 3.35
C MET A 299 9.86 12.24 2.76
N LEU A 300 8.84 13.09 2.59
CA LEU A 300 7.49 12.73 2.13
C LEU A 300 7.22 13.13 0.67
N GLY A 301 8.17 13.81 0.04
CA GLY A 301 8.14 14.15 -1.37
C GLY A 301 7.25 15.34 -1.70
N LEU A 302 6.69 15.33 -2.90
CA LEU A 302 5.98 16.47 -3.47
C LEU A 302 4.54 16.59 -2.94
N ALA A 303 4.18 17.76 -2.44
CA ALA A 303 2.84 18.12 -2.01
C ALA A 303 2.34 19.40 -2.71
N ARG A 304 1.09 19.79 -2.44
CA ARG A 304 0.49 21.02 -2.97
C ARG A 304 -0.23 21.79 -1.88
N LYS A 305 -0.01 23.10 -1.84
CA LYS A 305 -0.75 24.05 -0.98
C LYS A 305 -1.64 24.96 -1.84
N PRO A 306 -2.65 25.63 -1.26
CA PRO A 306 -3.38 26.67 -1.94
C PRO A 306 -2.45 27.81 -2.40
N ASN A 307 -2.78 28.45 -3.53
CA ASN A 307 -2.09 29.65 -4.00
C ASN A 307 -2.63 30.90 -3.29
N GLY A 308 -2.55 30.87 -1.96
CA GLY A 308 -2.75 31.97 -1.04
C GLY A 308 -1.68 31.84 0.05
N ARG A 309 -1.68 32.74 1.02
CA ARG A 309 -0.74 32.70 2.13
C ARG A 309 -1.42 33.20 3.40
N MET A 310 -1.17 32.54 4.51
CA MET A 310 -1.41 33.10 5.82
C MET A 310 -0.18 33.92 6.26
N THR A 311 -0.42 35.02 6.94
CA THR A 311 0.59 35.78 7.67
C THR A 311 1.06 35.00 8.91
N LEU A 312 2.19 35.40 9.50
CA LEU A 312 2.69 34.78 10.73
C LEU A 312 1.66 34.85 11.88
N GLU A 313 0.94 35.97 11.99
CA GLU A 313 -0.10 36.14 13.03
C GLU A 313 -1.32 35.25 12.79
N GLU A 314 -1.75 35.10 11.54
CA GLU A 314 -2.81 34.16 11.20
C GLU A 314 -2.39 32.71 11.51
N HIS A 315 -1.12 32.34 11.24
CA HIS A 315 -0.59 31.03 11.63
C HIS A 315 -0.58 30.85 13.15
N ARG A 316 -0.16 31.87 13.91
CA ARG A 316 -0.19 31.88 15.37
C ARG A 316 -1.61 31.68 15.89
N GLN A 317 -2.59 32.38 15.32
CA GLN A 317 -3.99 32.27 15.70
C GLN A 317 -4.55 30.88 15.38
N ALA A 318 -4.28 30.33 14.20
CA ALA A 318 -4.68 28.96 13.85
C ALA A 318 -4.05 27.92 14.79
N GLY A 319 -2.77 28.07 15.11
CA GLY A 319 -2.06 27.21 16.06
C GLY A 319 -2.69 27.24 17.45
N ARG A 320 -3.02 28.44 17.97
CA ARG A 320 -3.75 28.59 19.24
C ARG A 320 -5.11 27.90 19.22
N MET A 321 -5.92 28.07 18.17
CA MET A 321 -7.22 27.39 18.05
C MET A 321 -7.07 25.86 18.05
N ILE A 322 -6.09 25.33 17.30
CA ILE A 322 -5.84 23.89 17.22
C ILE A 322 -5.41 23.34 18.57
N ARG A 323 -4.47 24.00 19.26
CA ARG A 323 -4.01 23.57 20.59
C ARG A 323 -5.11 23.64 21.64
N ALA A 324 -5.92 24.70 21.64
CA ALA A 324 -7.08 24.82 22.51
C ALA A 324 -8.03 23.61 22.33
N VAL A 325 -8.31 23.24 21.08
CA VAL A 325 -9.07 22.02 20.79
C VAL A 325 -8.31 20.80 21.29
N LEU A 326 -7.06 20.58 20.89
CA LEU A 326 -6.23 19.41 21.24
C LEU A 326 -6.08 19.17 22.74
N GLN A 327 -6.17 20.21 23.57
CA GLN A 327 -6.09 20.10 25.03
C GLN A 327 -7.45 20.07 25.76
N SER A 328 -8.57 20.31 25.06
CA SER A 328 -9.91 20.25 25.66
C SER A 328 -10.35 18.83 26.05
N ASN A 329 -10.97 18.67 27.22
CA ASN A 329 -11.60 17.40 27.63
C ASN A 329 -12.95 17.13 26.93
N PHE A 330 -13.48 18.10 26.17
CA PHE A 330 -14.82 18.04 25.56
C PHE A 330 -14.80 17.60 24.09
N LYS A 331 -13.73 16.92 23.65
CA LYS A 331 -13.62 16.38 22.30
C LYS A 331 -13.35 14.87 22.30
N PRO A 332 -13.84 14.14 21.29
CA PRO A 332 -13.43 12.77 21.05
C PRO A 332 -12.01 12.60 20.56
N TRP A 333 -11.45 11.43 20.81
CA TRP A 333 -10.18 10.99 20.21
C TRP A 333 -10.17 11.06 18.67
N SER A 334 -11.31 10.83 18.02
CA SER A 334 -11.40 10.93 16.55
C SER A 334 -11.23 12.37 16.03
N VAL A 335 -11.47 13.38 16.88
CA VAL A 335 -11.18 14.79 16.58
C VAL A 335 -9.68 15.05 16.72
N ASN A 336 -9.00 14.49 17.72
CA ASN A 336 -7.54 14.58 17.88
C ASN A 336 -6.80 14.21 16.62
N ARG A 337 -7.05 13.00 16.11
CA ARG A 337 -6.38 12.51 14.89
C ARG A 337 -6.56 13.46 13.70
N ARG A 338 -7.73 14.10 13.56
CA ARG A 338 -7.99 15.06 12.46
C ARG A 338 -7.25 16.37 12.67
N MET A 339 -7.19 16.87 13.90
CA MET A 339 -6.47 18.10 14.24
C MET A 339 -4.96 17.91 14.09
N ASP A 340 -4.40 16.77 14.52
CA ASP A 340 -2.99 16.42 14.27
C ASP A 340 -2.64 16.42 12.78
N GLU A 341 -3.49 15.83 11.95
CA GLU A 341 -3.26 15.82 10.50
C GLU A 341 -3.35 17.22 9.88
N ILE A 342 -4.21 18.10 10.41
CA ILE A 342 -4.29 19.50 9.98
C ILE A 342 -3.03 20.26 10.43
N MET A 343 -2.64 20.11 11.70
CA MET A 343 -1.47 20.73 12.31
C MET A 343 -0.20 20.46 11.50
N ARG A 344 0.05 19.19 11.16
CA ARG A 344 1.20 18.77 10.33
C ARG A 344 1.24 19.46 8.97
N VAL A 345 0.08 19.66 8.34
CA VAL A 345 0.00 20.32 7.03
C VAL A 345 0.20 21.82 7.15
N LEU A 346 -0.34 22.46 8.19
CA LEU A 346 -0.19 23.89 8.41
C LEU A 346 1.23 24.29 8.80
N VAL A 347 1.98 23.42 9.47
CA VAL A 347 3.43 23.62 9.72
C VAL A 347 4.19 23.64 8.40
N ASP A 348 3.90 22.71 7.49
CA ASP A 348 4.51 22.75 6.15
C ASP A 348 4.14 24.05 5.41
N TRP A 349 2.91 24.53 5.56
CA TRP A 349 2.46 25.77 4.91
C TRP A 349 3.06 27.00 5.57
N LEU A 350 3.33 27.00 6.89
CA LEU A 350 4.02 28.08 7.60
C LEU A 350 5.37 28.38 6.95
N TYR A 351 6.20 27.36 6.76
CA TYR A 351 7.50 27.50 6.10
C TYR A 351 7.40 27.92 4.62
N ALA A 352 6.25 27.70 3.98
CA ALA A 352 6.03 28.10 2.60
C ALA A 352 5.38 29.49 2.45
N ASP A 353 4.68 29.96 3.48
CA ASP A 353 3.88 31.19 3.45
C ASP A 353 4.63 32.38 4.07
N VAL A 354 5.41 32.12 5.11
CA VAL A 354 6.12 33.15 5.89
C VAL A 354 7.58 33.22 5.45
N ALA A 355 8.09 34.44 5.29
CA ALA A 355 9.47 34.66 4.89
C ALA A 355 10.45 34.18 5.99
N ALA A 356 11.60 33.61 5.59
CA ALA A 356 12.62 33.10 6.52
C ALA A 356 12.99 34.13 7.61
N ARG A 357 13.22 35.40 7.23
CA ARG A 357 13.51 36.50 8.15
C ARG A 357 12.47 36.71 9.27
N GLU A 358 11.20 36.39 9.03
CA GLU A 358 10.14 36.50 10.04
C GLU A 358 10.13 35.26 10.94
N LEU A 359 10.41 34.08 10.37
CA LEU A 359 10.56 32.84 11.12
C LEU A 359 11.79 32.87 12.03
N ASP A 360 12.89 33.49 11.59
CA ASP A 360 14.13 33.65 12.36
C ASP A 360 13.95 34.51 13.64
N THR A 361 12.84 35.25 13.74
CA THR A 361 12.48 35.97 14.98
C THR A 361 11.91 35.07 16.07
N LEU A 362 11.59 33.82 15.73
CA LEU A 362 11.04 32.82 16.64
C LEU A 362 12.15 31.85 17.06
N THR A 363 12.15 31.46 18.34
CA THR A 363 13.07 30.43 18.84
C THR A 363 12.86 29.08 18.16
N ASP A 364 11.59 28.67 18.02
CA ASP A 364 11.20 27.49 17.24
C ASP A 364 9.84 27.76 16.55
N PRO A 365 9.81 27.94 15.22
CA PRO A 365 8.58 28.14 14.47
C PRO A 365 7.56 26.98 14.59
N ILE A 366 8.03 25.75 14.87
CA ILE A 366 7.16 24.58 14.99
C ILE A 366 6.31 24.67 16.26
N GLU A 367 6.81 25.33 17.31
CA GLU A 367 6.09 25.52 18.56
C GLU A 367 4.76 26.25 18.38
N LEU A 368 4.57 27.07 17.34
CA LEU A 368 3.29 27.71 17.02
C LEU A 368 2.13 26.70 16.95
N TYR A 369 2.45 25.48 16.54
CA TYR A 369 1.49 24.40 16.37
C TYR A 369 1.63 23.31 17.45
N TYR A 370 2.86 22.98 17.88
CA TYR A 370 3.12 21.85 18.77
C TYR A 370 3.30 22.20 20.26
N GLY A 371 3.41 23.49 20.61
CA GLY A 371 3.59 23.91 22.00
C GLY A 371 2.37 23.67 22.89
N GLU A 372 2.50 23.97 24.18
CA GLU A 372 1.35 24.04 25.09
C GLU A 372 0.58 25.35 24.90
N ILE A 373 -0.74 25.31 25.12
CA ILE A 373 -1.52 26.54 25.26
C ILE A 373 -1.64 26.88 26.74
N VAL A 374 -1.42 28.15 27.08
CA VAL A 374 -1.48 28.61 28.46
C VAL A 374 -2.90 28.42 29.00
N PRO A 375 -3.11 27.90 30.23
CA PRO A 375 -4.45 27.65 30.78
C PRO A 375 -5.37 28.88 30.87
N ASN A 376 -4.80 30.09 30.90
CA ASN A 376 -5.57 31.34 30.92
C ASN A 376 -5.83 31.93 29.52
N ASP A 377 -5.41 31.24 28.44
CA ASP A 377 -5.68 31.69 27.07
C ASP A 377 -7.20 31.69 26.80
N PRO A 378 -7.78 32.80 26.27
CA PRO A 378 -9.21 32.88 26.01
C PRO A 378 -9.75 31.74 25.13
N LEU A 379 -8.96 31.23 24.18
CA LEU A 379 -9.38 30.12 23.30
C LEU A 379 -9.37 28.79 24.05
N PHE A 380 -8.43 28.59 24.98
CA PHE A 380 -8.41 27.43 25.87
C PHE A 380 -9.60 27.44 26.82
N LEU A 381 -9.84 28.57 27.49
CA LEU A 381 -10.99 28.76 28.38
C LEU A 381 -12.31 28.53 27.64
N ARG A 382 -12.43 29.04 26.41
CA ARG A 382 -13.58 28.77 25.54
C ARG A 382 -13.74 27.26 25.28
N ALA A 383 -12.65 26.55 25.02
CA ALA A 383 -12.67 25.11 24.73
C ALA A 383 -13.06 24.23 25.93
N ASN A 384 -13.35 24.77 27.11
CA ASN A 384 -13.90 24.06 28.27
C ASN A 384 -15.42 23.76 28.16
N SER A 385 -15.94 23.68 26.93
CA SER A 385 -17.30 23.25 26.62
C SER A 385 -17.38 22.68 25.21
N PRO A 386 -18.34 21.79 24.90
CA PRO A 386 -18.58 21.33 23.54
C PRO A 386 -18.86 22.49 22.56
N GLU A 387 -19.65 23.49 22.97
CA GLU A 387 -20.00 24.67 22.19
C GLU A 387 -18.75 25.51 21.87
N GLY A 388 -17.86 25.65 22.84
CA GLY A 388 -16.61 26.37 22.64
C GLY A 388 -15.61 25.63 21.75
N VAL A 389 -15.54 24.30 21.83
CA VAL A 389 -14.80 23.48 20.85
C VAL A 389 -15.36 23.69 19.44
N VAL A 390 -16.69 23.68 19.29
CA VAL A 390 -17.37 23.96 18.02
C VAL A 390 -17.03 25.36 17.50
N SER A 391 -17.04 26.37 18.36
CA SER A 391 -16.67 27.74 18.01
C SER A 391 -15.22 27.83 17.52
N ASN A 392 -14.25 27.26 18.24
CA ASN A 392 -12.84 27.27 17.82
C ASN A 392 -12.64 26.57 16.47
N LEU A 393 -13.35 25.46 16.23
CA LEU A 393 -13.30 24.75 14.94
C LEU A 393 -13.93 25.58 13.80
N ALA A 394 -15.04 26.26 14.06
CA ALA A 394 -15.69 27.13 13.08
C ALA A 394 -14.80 28.34 12.73
N ASP A 395 -14.19 28.98 13.73
CA ASP A 395 -13.27 30.10 13.55
C ASP A 395 -12.02 29.67 12.77
N LEU A 396 -11.46 28.48 13.08
CA LEU A 396 -10.35 27.91 12.34
C LEU A 396 -10.69 27.69 10.87
N ARG A 397 -11.88 27.14 10.59
CA ARG A 397 -12.34 26.95 9.21
C ARG A 397 -12.44 28.28 8.49
N PHE A 398 -13.08 29.27 9.10
CA PHE A 398 -13.26 30.59 8.52
C PHE A 398 -11.93 31.27 8.19
N LEU A 399 -10.95 31.18 9.10
CA LEU A 399 -9.61 31.69 8.90
C LEU A 399 -8.93 31.06 7.67
N LEU A 400 -9.00 29.73 7.53
CA LEU A 400 -8.44 29.02 6.37
C LEU A 400 -9.14 29.38 5.07
N GLU A 401 -10.47 29.52 5.07
CA GLU A 401 -11.26 29.89 3.89
C GLU A 401 -11.04 31.35 3.46
N SER A 402 -10.67 32.21 4.42
CA SER A 402 -10.35 33.62 4.16
C SER A 402 -8.94 33.81 3.60
N ALA A 403 -7.96 33.06 4.10
CA ALA A 403 -6.56 33.19 3.68
C ALA A 403 -6.23 32.48 2.36
N TYR A 404 -7.01 31.47 1.97
CA TYR A 404 -6.67 30.60 0.84
C TYR A 404 -7.77 30.51 -0.22
N PRO A 405 -7.42 30.44 -1.52
CA PRO A 405 -8.42 30.25 -2.58
C PRO A 405 -9.03 28.85 -2.53
N LEU A 406 -10.31 28.74 -2.93
CA LEU A 406 -11.01 27.45 -2.99
C LEU A 406 -10.34 26.46 -3.96
N CYS A 407 -9.69 25.43 -3.39
CA CYS A 407 -8.96 24.41 -4.11
C CYS A 407 -9.00 23.04 -3.39
N ALA A 408 -8.49 21.98 -4.03
CA ALA A 408 -8.49 20.63 -3.45
C ALA A 408 -7.71 20.51 -2.12
N PRO A 409 -6.51 21.10 -1.96
CA PRO A 409 -5.81 21.16 -0.66
C PRO A 409 -6.67 21.78 0.45
N LEU A 410 -7.24 22.97 0.25
CA LEU A 410 -8.10 23.63 1.23
C LEU A 410 -9.33 22.80 1.58
N ARG A 411 -10.05 22.26 0.57
CA ARG A 411 -11.21 21.40 0.79
C ARG A 411 -10.89 20.17 1.65
N LYS A 412 -9.68 19.61 1.52
CA LYS A 412 -9.26 18.46 2.35
C LYS A 412 -9.13 18.87 3.82
N MET A 413 -8.63 20.08 4.09
CA MET A 413 -8.48 20.62 5.44
C MET A 413 -9.85 20.96 6.03
N THR A 414 -10.68 21.72 5.31
CA THR A 414 -12.00 22.14 5.80
C THR A 414 -12.97 20.96 5.96
N ALA A 415 -12.93 19.94 5.10
CA ALA A 415 -13.76 18.73 5.26
C ALA A 415 -13.43 17.95 6.56
N ARG A 416 -12.18 17.97 7.01
CA ARG A 416 -11.79 17.37 8.30
C ARG A 416 -12.38 18.17 9.47
N ILE A 417 -12.31 19.50 9.39
CA ILE A 417 -12.90 20.39 10.40
C ILE A 417 -14.42 20.20 10.45
N GLU A 418 -15.10 20.19 9.30
CA GLU A 418 -16.55 19.94 9.20
C GLU A 418 -16.96 18.60 9.81
N THR A 419 -16.15 17.55 9.58
CA THR A 419 -16.41 16.25 10.18
C THR A 419 -16.22 16.30 11.70
N SER A 420 -15.20 16.98 12.20
CA SER A 420 -14.99 17.19 13.64
C SER A 420 -16.15 17.98 14.26
N LEU A 421 -16.65 19.02 13.60
CA LEU A 421 -17.83 19.79 14.02
C LEU A 421 -19.04 18.88 14.21
N LYS A 422 -19.35 18.03 13.21
CA LYS A 422 -20.48 17.08 13.29
C LYS A 422 -20.32 16.08 14.44
N ILE A 423 -19.11 15.61 14.70
CA ILE A 423 -18.81 14.66 15.78
C ILE A 423 -19.09 15.28 17.14
N VAL A 424 -18.56 16.48 17.40
CA VAL A 424 -18.72 17.16 18.71
C VAL A 424 -20.18 17.55 18.93
N GLN A 425 -20.85 18.10 17.92
CA GLN A 425 -22.28 18.45 17.99
C GLN A 425 -23.16 17.21 18.19
N GLY A 426 -22.83 16.08 17.57
CA GLY A 426 -23.56 14.82 17.72
C GLY A 426 -23.47 14.28 19.14
N GLN A 427 -22.31 14.39 19.79
CA GLN A 427 -22.13 13.96 21.19
C GLN A 427 -22.83 14.88 22.18
N ALA A 428 -22.73 16.21 22.01
CA ALA A 428 -23.40 17.16 22.88
C ALA A 428 -24.93 16.91 22.92
N ARG A 429 -25.51 16.53 21.77
CA ARG A 429 -26.93 16.14 21.68
C ARG A 429 -27.24 14.80 22.35
N ALA A 430 -26.32 13.84 22.29
CA ALA A 430 -26.49 12.53 22.91
C ALA A 430 -26.30 12.56 24.44
N SER A 431 -25.55 13.52 24.98
CA SER A 431 -25.37 13.73 26.43
C SER A 431 -26.47 14.59 27.07
N ALA A 432 -27.33 15.23 26.26
CA ALA A 432 -28.47 16.03 26.71
C ALA A 432 -29.80 15.26 26.70
N LEU A 433 -29.78 14.01 26.21
CA LEU A 433 -30.86 13.02 26.25
C LEU A 433 -30.53 11.98 27.33
#